data_AF-A0A5J4RRF8-F1
#
_entry.id   AF-A0A5J4RRF8-F1
#
_cell.length_a   1.000
_cell.length_b   1.000
_cell.length_c   1.000
_cell.angle_alpha   90.00
_cell.angle_beta   90.00
_cell.angle_gamma   90.00
#
_symmetry.space_group_name_H-M   'P 1'
#
loop_
_entity.id
_entity.type
_entity.pdbx_description
1 polymer ?
#
loop_
_entity_poly.entity_id
_entity_poly.type
_entity_poly.pdbx_seq_one_letter_code
_entity_poly.pdbx_strand_id
1 'polypeptide(L)'
;MEIIKPADVLEWAKEFLSKAERELTPAEIKEQKMFASLVQNPQNKVLLTKLLDESSQIRDTKKLSRRMKRIFKEYGVPDFMGKHYEILGHLFKHFGYLFDFIAVPLFKNVLRQETGKIIIKEERPALSKHLESRWNDRIGQNVNLLGEVVLGDAEAAHRYNHYLEALKEPDINYIS
;
A
#
# COMPACT_ATOMS: atom_id res chain seq x y z
N MET A 1 36.67 -21.06 5.54
CA MET A 1 35.73 -19.98 5.87
C MET A 1 36.53 -18.82 6.38
N GLU A 2 36.43 -17.64 5.76
CA GLU A 2 36.97 -16.42 6.35
C GLU A 2 36.29 -16.17 7.69
N ILE A 3 37.07 -15.81 8.71
CA ILE A 3 36.54 -15.46 10.02
C ILE A 3 36.03 -14.02 9.91
N ILE A 4 34.72 -13.86 9.76
CA ILE A 4 34.05 -12.55 9.76
C ILE A 4 34.14 -11.97 11.18
N LYS A 5 34.77 -10.81 11.32
CA LYS A 5 34.85 -10.09 12.59
C LYS A 5 33.68 -9.11 12.71
N PRO A 6 33.24 -8.76 13.93
CA PRO A 6 32.22 -7.72 14.13
C PRO A 6 32.56 -6.37 13.47
N ALA A 7 33.85 -6.04 13.36
CA ALA A 7 34.32 -4.83 12.67
C ALA A 7 33.98 -4.84 11.18
N ASP A 8 34.13 -5.99 10.51
CA ASP A 8 33.86 -6.14 9.08
C ASP A 8 32.35 -5.93 8.81
N VAL A 9 31.49 -6.50 9.67
CA VAL A 9 30.03 -6.31 9.58
C VAL A 9 29.64 -4.84 9.76
N LEU A 10 30.28 -4.14 10.71
CA LEU A 10 30.02 -2.71 10.93
C LEU A 10 30.43 -1.87 9.72
N GLU A 11 31.55 -2.22 9.08
CA GLU A 11 32.01 -1.55 7.87
C GLU A 11 31.04 -1.78 6.71
N TRP A 12 30.62 -3.02 6.47
CA TRP A 12 29.62 -3.34 5.45
C TRP A 12 28.29 -2.62 5.70
N ALA A 13 27.82 -2.56 6.95
CA ALA A 13 26.60 -1.84 7.29
C ALA A 13 26.69 -0.33 6.96
N LYS A 14 27.85 0.29 7.23
CA LYS A 14 28.10 1.69 6.86
C LYS A 14 28.14 1.87 5.35
N GLU A 15 28.78 0.95 4.63
CA GLU A 15 28.85 1.00 3.18
C GLU A 15 27.46 0.84 2.55
N PHE A 16 26.66 -0.12 3.03
CA PHE A 16 25.28 -0.31 2.58
C PHE A 16 24.42 0.91 2.85
N LEU A 17 24.51 1.51 4.04
CA LEU A 17 23.77 2.72 4.36
C LEU A 17 24.17 3.86 3.41
N SER A 18 25.47 4.08 3.21
CA SER A 18 25.95 5.15 2.32
C SER A 18 25.52 4.95 0.87
N LYS A 19 25.53 3.71 0.37
CA LYS A 19 25.03 3.38 -0.97
C LYS A 19 23.53 3.62 -1.08
N ALA A 20 22.75 3.10 -0.14
CA ALA A 20 21.30 3.29 -0.11
C ALA A 20 20.93 4.79 -0.11
N GLU A 21 21.56 5.60 0.74
CA GLU A 21 21.31 7.04 0.80
C GLU A 21 21.62 7.79 -0.51
N ARG A 22 22.61 7.32 -1.28
CA ARG A 22 22.97 7.91 -2.57
C ARG A 22 22.05 7.50 -3.71
N GLU A 23 21.45 6.33 -3.61
CA GLU A 23 20.56 5.76 -4.64
C GLU A 23 19.09 6.15 -4.46
N LEU A 24 18.71 6.69 -3.30
CA LEU A 24 17.34 7.11 -3.03
C LEU A 24 16.84 8.18 -4.00
N THR A 25 15.74 7.86 -4.66
CA THR A 25 15.03 8.80 -5.53
C THR A 25 14.21 9.81 -4.71
N PRO A 26 13.89 11.00 -5.27
CA PRO A 26 13.00 11.95 -4.60
C PRO A 26 11.61 11.38 -4.24
N ALA A 27 11.11 10.43 -5.04
CA ALA A 27 9.83 9.76 -4.79
C ALA A 27 9.92 8.84 -3.56
N GLU A 28 10.97 8.03 -3.45
CA GLU A 28 11.21 7.16 -2.30
C GLU A 28 11.45 7.97 -1.03
N ILE A 29 12.16 9.10 -1.11
CA ILE A 29 12.34 10.00 0.04
C ILE A 29 10.99 10.55 0.53
N LYS A 30 10.08 10.91 -0.39
CA LYS A 30 8.72 11.36 -0.04
C LYS A 30 7.94 10.25 0.65
N GLU A 31 8.02 9.03 0.14
CA GLU A 31 7.35 7.86 0.70
C GLU A 31 7.92 7.46 2.07
N GLN A 32 9.23 7.47 2.26
CA GLN A 32 9.86 7.24 3.56
C GLN A 32 9.42 8.28 4.59
N LYS A 33 9.32 9.56 4.22
CA LYS A 33 8.77 10.61 5.10
C LYS A 33 7.32 10.37 5.46
N MET A 34 6.51 9.90 4.51
CA MET A 34 5.12 9.51 4.75
C MET A 34 5.05 8.39 5.79
N PHE A 35 5.82 7.30 5.62
CA PHE A 35 5.85 6.20 6.58
C PHE A 35 6.41 6.62 7.95
N ALA A 36 7.46 7.44 7.98
CA ALA A 36 8.01 7.96 9.22
C ALA A 36 6.95 8.76 10.00
N SER A 37 6.13 9.56 9.31
CA SER A 37 5.03 10.30 9.93
C SER A 37 3.97 9.38 10.55
N LEU A 38 3.65 8.25 9.91
CA LEU A 38 2.71 7.26 10.47
C LEU A 38 3.24 6.58 11.74
N VAL A 39 4.57 6.43 11.86
CA VAL A 39 5.23 5.87 13.05
C VAL A 39 5.31 6.91 14.17
N GLN A 40 5.68 8.15 13.84
CA GLN A 40 5.88 9.23 14.80
C GLN A 40 4.56 9.81 15.33
N ASN A 41 3.51 9.82 14.51
CA ASN A 41 2.20 10.35 14.88
C ASN A 41 1.11 9.26 14.82
N PRO A 42 0.67 8.73 15.97
CA PRO A 42 -0.41 7.73 16.02
C PRO A 42 -1.71 8.20 15.37
N GLN A 43 -2.02 9.50 15.37
CA GLN A 43 -3.25 10.01 14.73
C GLN A 43 -3.22 9.81 13.22
N ASN A 44 -2.06 9.96 12.58
CA ASN A 44 -1.91 9.76 11.14
C ASN A 44 -2.15 8.29 10.76
N LYS A 45 -1.69 7.36 11.61
CA LYS A 45 -1.98 5.93 11.46
C LYS A 45 -3.47 5.62 11.59
N VAL A 46 -4.15 6.19 12.59
CA VAL A 46 -5.60 6.00 12.78
C VAL A 46 -6.38 6.59 11.60
N LEU A 47 -6.02 7.79 11.17
CA LEU A 47 -6.59 8.45 10.00
C LEU A 47 -6.48 7.54 8.77
N LEU A 48 -5.27 7.14 8.37
CA LEU A 48 -5.07 6.28 7.21
C LEU A 48 -5.86 4.96 7.31
N THR A 49 -5.87 4.34 8.49
CA THR A 49 -6.61 3.08 8.71
C THR A 49 -8.11 3.27 8.48
N LYS A 50 -8.71 4.32 9.06
CA LYS A 50 -10.13 4.66 8.86
C LYS A 50 -10.44 5.00 7.41
N LEU A 51 -9.53 5.70 6.75
CA LEU A 51 -9.66 6.04 5.33
C LEU A 51 -9.74 4.81 4.44
N LEU A 52 -8.82 3.87 4.62
CA LEU A 52 -8.80 2.61 3.88
C LEU A 52 -10.06 1.78 4.18
N ASP A 53 -10.39 1.60 5.46
CA ASP A 53 -11.51 0.79 5.93
C ASP A 53 -12.87 1.26 5.38
N GLU A 54 -13.20 2.55 5.54
CA GLU A 54 -14.49 3.07 5.08
C GLU A 54 -14.57 3.05 3.55
N SER A 55 -13.46 3.29 2.86
CA SER A 55 -13.42 3.35 1.40
C SER A 55 -13.64 1.99 0.73
N SER A 56 -13.18 0.91 1.38
CA SER A 56 -13.33 -0.46 0.91
C SER A 56 -14.72 -1.00 1.21
N GLN A 57 -15.28 -0.70 2.39
CA GLN A 57 -16.57 -1.23 2.83
C GLN A 57 -17.77 -0.45 2.29
N ILE A 58 -17.69 0.89 2.18
CA ILE A 58 -18.84 1.72 1.81
C ILE A 58 -18.93 1.91 0.30
N ARG A 59 -20.00 1.35 -0.28
CA ARG A 59 -20.33 1.50 -1.70
C ARG A 59 -21.10 2.79 -2.02
N ASP A 60 -21.95 3.27 -1.10
CA ASP A 60 -22.72 4.50 -1.27
C ASP A 60 -21.82 5.75 -1.16
N THR A 61 -21.73 6.52 -2.25
CA THR A 61 -20.84 7.70 -2.35
C THR A 61 -21.22 8.80 -1.38
N LYS A 62 -22.51 9.09 -1.21
CA LYS A 62 -23.00 10.14 -0.29
C LYS A 62 -22.68 9.78 1.17
N LYS A 63 -22.86 8.51 1.55
CA LYS A 63 -22.54 8.01 2.88
C LYS A 63 -21.03 8.08 3.12
N LEU A 64 -20.22 7.59 2.18
CA LEU A 64 -18.77 7.63 2.27
C LEU A 64 -18.27 9.07 2.41
N SER A 65 -18.73 9.98 1.55
CA SER A 65 -18.32 11.39 1.60
C SER A 65 -18.60 12.04 2.97
N ARG A 66 -19.76 11.75 3.58
CA ARG A 66 -20.10 12.24 4.93
C ARG A 66 -19.31 11.56 6.05
N ARG A 67 -18.88 10.30 5.88
CA ARG A 67 -18.00 9.59 6.83
C ARG A 67 -16.59 10.17 6.77
N MET A 68 -16.08 10.36 5.57
CA MET A 68 -14.81 11.02 5.29
C MET A 68 -14.72 12.41 5.92
N LYS A 69 -15.76 13.24 5.81
CA LYS A 69 -15.82 14.55 6.47
C LYS A 69 -15.67 14.42 8.00
N ARG A 70 -16.35 13.43 8.60
CA ARG A 70 -16.29 13.19 10.04
C ARG A 70 -14.90 12.76 10.47
N ILE A 71 -14.29 11.84 9.74
CA ILE A 71 -12.90 11.41 9.96
C ILE A 71 -11.96 12.62 9.92
N PHE A 72 -12.08 13.49 8.91
CA PHE A 72 -11.23 14.68 8.82
C PHE A 72 -11.49 15.73 9.90
N LYS A 73 -12.70 15.74 10.49
CA LYS A 73 -13.02 16.61 11.63
C LYS A 73 -12.40 16.09 12.92
N GLU A 74 -12.34 14.78 13.09
CA GLU A 74 -11.89 14.11 14.31
C GLU A 74 -10.37 13.90 14.36
N TYR A 75 -9.77 13.49 13.25
CA TYR A 75 -8.36 13.08 13.18
C TYR A 75 -7.47 14.04 12.35
N GLY A 76 -8.04 15.09 11.78
CA GLY A 76 -7.33 15.99 10.86
C GLY A 76 -7.30 15.49 9.42
N VAL A 77 -6.57 16.19 8.57
CA VAL A 77 -6.44 15.91 7.12
C VAL A 77 -5.14 15.14 6.85
N PRO A 78 -4.98 14.45 5.70
CA PRO A 78 -3.81 13.60 5.45
C PRO A 78 -2.56 14.42 5.05
N ASP A 79 -2.03 15.18 5.99
CA ASP A 79 -0.82 16.00 5.84
C ASP A 79 0.43 15.17 5.54
N PHE A 80 0.51 13.96 6.10
CA PHE A 80 1.59 12.99 5.93
C PHE A 80 1.80 12.56 4.48
N MET A 81 0.77 12.66 3.63
CA MET A 81 0.90 12.36 2.20
C MET A 81 1.55 13.54 1.43
N GLY A 82 1.68 14.70 2.06
CA GLY A 82 2.32 15.91 1.56
C GLY A 82 1.33 17.09 1.36
N LYS A 83 1.85 18.32 1.31
CA LYS A 83 1.06 19.58 1.32
C LYS A 83 -0.12 19.65 0.34
N HIS A 84 0.02 19.10 -0.87
CA HIS A 84 -1.10 19.00 -1.83
C HIS A 84 -2.33 18.27 -1.27
N TYR A 85 -2.15 17.12 -0.62
CA TYR A 85 -3.23 16.34 -0.02
C TYR A 85 -3.75 16.97 1.26
N GLU A 86 -2.92 17.71 1.99
CA GLU A 86 -3.34 18.53 3.12
C GLU A 86 -4.36 19.60 2.68
N ILE A 87 -4.02 20.36 1.63
CA ILE A 87 -4.90 21.39 1.04
C ILE A 87 -6.19 20.76 0.52
N LEU A 88 -6.10 19.67 -0.24
CA LEU A 88 -7.27 18.95 -0.76
C LEU A 88 -8.14 18.40 0.38
N GLY A 89 -7.54 17.89 1.45
CA GLY A 89 -8.25 17.41 2.63
C GLY A 89 -9.01 18.54 3.33
N HIS A 90 -8.40 19.73 3.45
CA HIS A 90 -9.08 20.90 3.99
C HIS A 90 -10.23 21.36 3.10
N LEU A 91 -10.04 21.44 1.78
CA LEU A 91 -11.10 21.78 0.83
C LEU A 91 -12.25 20.77 0.90
N PHE A 92 -11.94 19.49 0.96
CA PHE A 92 -12.92 18.42 1.11
C PHE A 92 -13.72 18.54 2.40
N LYS A 93 -13.04 18.75 3.54
CA LYS A 93 -13.65 18.87 4.86
C LYS A 93 -14.70 19.98 4.93
N HIS A 94 -14.42 21.12 4.30
CA HIS A 94 -15.31 22.29 4.34
C HIS A 94 -16.38 22.27 3.25
N PHE A 95 -16.02 21.90 2.02
CA PHE A 95 -16.91 22.03 0.86
C PHE A 95 -16.98 20.76 0.01
N GLY A 96 -15.85 20.11 -0.27
CA GLY A 96 -15.78 19.02 -1.25
C GLY A 96 -16.64 17.81 -0.91
N TYR A 97 -16.96 17.56 0.36
CA TYR A 97 -17.86 16.46 0.74
C TYR A 97 -19.27 16.59 0.16
N LEU A 98 -19.71 17.79 -0.21
CA LEU A 98 -21.01 18.04 -0.85
C LEU A 98 -21.05 17.55 -2.30
N PHE A 99 -19.88 17.39 -2.93
CA PHE A 99 -19.72 16.97 -4.31
C PHE A 99 -19.24 15.53 -4.37
N ASP A 100 -20.00 14.61 -3.75
CA ASP A 100 -19.58 13.20 -3.59
C ASP A 100 -19.32 12.49 -4.93
N PHE A 101 -20.04 12.87 -5.99
CA PHE A 101 -19.88 12.34 -7.34
C PHE A 101 -18.51 12.63 -7.98
N ILE A 102 -17.81 13.68 -7.53
CA ILE A 102 -16.42 13.99 -7.95
C ILE A 102 -15.44 13.51 -6.88
N ALA A 103 -15.70 13.86 -5.62
CA ALA A 103 -14.71 13.68 -4.58
C ALA A 103 -14.47 12.21 -4.22
N VAL A 104 -15.51 11.37 -4.22
CA VAL A 104 -15.36 9.94 -3.89
C VAL A 104 -14.56 9.18 -4.95
N PRO A 105 -14.84 9.30 -6.26
CA PRO A 105 -14.02 8.66 -7.28
C PRO A 105 -12.55 9.11 -7.23
N LEU A 106 -12.28 10.41 -7.08
CA LEU A 106 -10.91 10.92 -6.94
C LEU A 106 -10.21 10.34 -5.73
N PHE A 107 -10.88 10.32 -4.58
CA PHE A 107 -10.35 9.76 -3.35
C PHE A 107 -10.02 8.27 -3.48
N LYS A 108 -10.95 7.47 -4.04
CA LYS A 108 -10.72 6.04 -4.28
C LYS A 108 -9.56 5.81 -5.26
N ASN A 109 -9.41 6.67 -6.27
CA ASN A 109 -8.29 6.59 -7.19
C ASN A 109 -6.96 6.88 -6.50
N VAL A 110 -6.87 7.92 -5.67
CA VAL A 110 -5.67 8.23 -4.88
C VAL A 110 -5.30 7.05 -3.98
N LEU A 111 -6.25 6.53 -3.20
CA LEU A 111 -5.99 5.37 -2.33
C LEU A 111 -5.52 4.18 -3.16
N ARG A 112 -6.15 3.90 -4.31
CA ARG A 112 -5.75 2.78 -5.18
C ARG A 112 -4.35 2.95 -5.76
N GLN A 113 -3.94 4.17 -6.09
CA GLN A 113 -2.58 4.45 -6.56
C GLN A 113 -1.54 4.24 -5.46
N GLU A 114 -1.83 4.67 -4.23
CA GLU A 114 -0.91 4.49 -3.10
C GLU A 114 -0.82 3.03 -2.67
N THR A 115 -1.95 2.31 -2.55
CA THR A 115 -1.93 0.88 -2.20
C THR A 115 -1.34 0.03 -3.31
N GLY A 116 -1.48 0.44 -4.58
CA GLY A 116 -0.97 -0.28 -5.74
C GLY A 116 0.55 -0.41 -5.81
N LYS A 117 1.29 0.38 -5.02
CA LYS A 117 2.75 0.26 -4.85
C LYS A 117 3.15 -0.99 -4.05
N ILE A 118 2.23 -1.51 -3.23
CA ILE A 118 2.49 -2.61 -2.29
C ILE A 118 1.61 -3.82 -2.64
N ILE A 119 0.38 -3.58 -3.08
CA ILE A 119 -0.60 -4.62 -3.44
C ILE A 119 -0.75 -4.62 -4.95
N ILE A 120 -0.21 -5.67 -5.56
CA ILE A 120 -0.28 -5.88 -7.01
C ILE A 120 -1.63 -6.50 -7.35
N LYS A 121 -2.17 -6.12 -8.50
CA LYS A 121 -3.35 -6.74 -9.07
C LYS A 121 -3.06 -8.18 -9.45
N GLU A 122 -3.85 -9.10 -8.93
CA GLU A 122 -3.77 -10.51 -9.28
C GLU A 122 -4.18 -10.79 -10.74
N GLU A 123 -5.01 -9.92 -11.34
CA GLU A 123 -5.53 -10.17 -12.68
C GLU A 123 -4.43 -10.16 -13.76
N ARG A 124 -4.43 -11.19 -14.61
CA ARG A 124 -3.58 -11.24 -15.81
C ARG A 124 -4.13 -10.27 -16.87
N PRO A 125 -3.27 -9.57 -17.63
CA PRO A 125 -1.82 -9.72 -17.71
C PRO A 125 -1.02 -8.84 -16.71
N ALA A 126 -1.68 -8.15 -15.77
CA ALA A 126 -0.99 -7.21 -14.89
C ALA A 126 0.01 -7.93 -13.96
N LEU A 127 -0.41 -9.05 -13.36
CA LEU A 127 0.46 -9.89 -12.53
C LEU A 127 1.65 -10.41 -13.34
N SER A 128 1.42 -11.07 -14.48
CA SER A 128 2.49 -11.65 -15.31
C SER A 128 3.53 -10.63 -15.75
N LYS A 129 3.10 -9.43 -16.16
CA LYS A 129 4.02 -8.35 -16.54
C LYS A 129 4.87 -7.89 -15.36
N HIS A 130 4.29 -7.81 -14.17
CA HIS A 130 5.04 -7.48 -12.96
C HIS A 130 6.07 -8.58 -12.67
N LEU A 131 5.64 -9.85 -12.65
CA LEU A 131 6.51 -10.98 -12.34
C LEU A 131 7.68 -11.08 -13.32
N GLU A 132 7.41 -10.94 -14.62
CA GLU A 132 8.41 -10.94 -15.69
C GLU A 132 9.41 -9.78 -15.55
N SER A 133 8.93 -8.56 -15.26
CA SER A 133 9.81 -7.40 -15.06
C SER A 133 10.82 -7.65 -13.94
N ARG A 134 10.36 -8.18 -12.80
CA ARG A 134 11.23 -8.46 -11.65
C ARG A 134 12.16 -9.64 -11.92
N TRP A 135 11.72 -10.63 -12.68
CA TRP A 135 12.59 -11.72 -13.13
C TRP A 135 13.73 -11.19 -14.01
N ASN A 136 13.44 -10.27 -14.94
CA ASN A 136 14.44 -9.62 -15.77
C ASN A 136 15.42 -8.76 -14.94
N ASP A 137 14.96 -8.18 -13.84
CA ASP A 137 15.80 -7.50 -12.84
C ASP A 137 16.63 -8.47 -11.98
N ARG A 138 16.50 -9.79 -12.18
CA ARG A 138 17.11 -10.88 -11.38
C ARG A 138 16.65 -10.88 -9.92
N ILE A 139 15.39 -10.53 -9.69
CA ILE A 139 14.77 -10.48 -8.37
C ILE A 139 13.75 -11.61 -8.26
N GLY A 140 14.04 -12.56 -7.35
CA GLY A 140 13.11 -13.63 -6.99
C GLY A 140 11.89 -13.08 -6.27
N GLN A 141 10.73 -13.71 -6.46
CA GLN A 141 9.46 -13.24 -5.90
C GLN A 141 8.74 -14.38 -5.20
N ASN A 142 8.18 -14.06 -4.02
CA ASN A 142 7.22 -14.90 -3.34
C ASN A 142 5.84 -14.27 -3.51
N VAL A 143 4.93 -14.98 -4.17
CA VAL A 143 3.56 -14.52 -4.37
C VAL A 143 2.71 -14.89 -3.14
N ASN A 144 1.97 -13.92 -2.61
CA ASN A 144 0.96 -14.17 -1.58
C ASN A 144 -0.39 -13.66 -2.10
N LEU A 145 -1.39 -14.55 -2.18
CA LEU A 145 -2.73 -14.21 -2.67
C LEU A 145 -3.56 -13.66 -1.52
N LEU A 146 -3.87 -12.36 -1.59
CA LEU A 146 -4.70 -11.71 -0.57
C LEU A 146 -6.15 -12.22 -0.66
N GLY A 147 -6.71 -12.59 0.50
CA GLY A 147 -8.10 -12.98 0.63
C GLY A 147 -8.68 -12.53 1.97
N GLU A 148 -10.01 -12.56 2.08
CA GLU A 148 -10.70 -12.19 3.33
C GLU A 148 -10.52 -13.28 4.42
N VAL A 149 -11.17 -13.13 5.57
CA VAL A 149 -11.17 -14.20 6.57
C VAL A 149 -11.92 -15.43 6.02
N VAL A 150 -11.45 -16.64 6.32
CA VAL A 150 -12.17 -17.89 5.97
C VAL A 150 -13.16 -18.21 7.09
N LEU A 151 -14.44 -18.15 6.78
CA LEU A 151 -15.55 -18.34 7.72
C LEU A 151 -16.16 -19.75 7.69
N GLY A 152 -15.74 -20.59 6.74
CA GLY A 152 -16.20 -21.98 6.66
C GLY A 152 -15.58 -22.76 5.50
N ASP A 153 -16.00 -24.01 5.37
CA ASP A 153 -15.39 -24.98 4.46
C ASP A 153 -15.47 -24.59 2.99
N ALA A 154 -16.55 -23.91 2.58
CA ALA A 154 -16.71 -23.45 1.21
C ALA A 154 -15.64 -22.41 0.81
N GLU A 155 -15.37 -21.45 1.70
CA GLU A 155 -14.33 -20.43 1.47
C GLU A 155 -12.92 -21.04 1.59
N ALA A 156 -12.75 -22.02 2.48
CA ALA A 156 -11.50 -22.78 2.60
C ALA A 156 -11.19 -23.54 1.30
N ALA A 157 -12.18 -24.26 0.76
CA ALA A 157 -12.07 -24.97 -0.51
C ALA A 157 -11.82 -24.01 -1.68
N HIS A 158 -12.50 -22.87 -1.70
CA HIS A 158 -12.26 -21.83 -2.70
C HIS A 158 -10.80 -21.33 -2.63
N ARG A 159 -10.30 -20.99 -1.44
CA ARG A 159 -8.91 -20.55 -1.25
C ARG A 159 -7.90 -21.62 -1.66
N TYR A 160 -8.14 -22.87 -1.27
CA TYR A 160 -7.30 -24.00 -1.65
C TYR A 160 -7.20 -24.14 -3.17
N ASN A 161 -8.34 -24.18 -3.86
CA ASN A 161 -8.37 -24.28 -5.33
C ASN A 161 -7.72 -23.06 -5.99
N HIS A 162 -7.89 -21.86 -5.42
CA HIS A 162 -7.27 -20.65 -5.94
C HIS A 162 -5.74 -20.73 -5.93
N TYR A 163 -5.15 -21.20 -4.83
CA TYR A 163 -3.71 -21.46 -4.75
C TYR A 163 -3.26 -22.56 -5.72
N LEU A 164 -4.05 -23.64 -5.89
CA LEU A 164 -3.73 -24.69 -6.86
C LEU A 164 -3.70 -24.18 -8.30
N GLU A 165 -4.64 -23.32 -8.69
CA GLU A 165 -4.62 -22.71 -10.03
C GLU A 165 -3.41 -21.79 -10.20
N ALA A 166 -3.09 -20.96 -9.21
CA ALA A 166 -1.91 -20.10 -9.26
C ALA A 166 -0.60 -20.92 -9.39
N LEU A 167 -0.48 -22.06 -8.71
CA LEU A 167 0.70 -22.94 -8.80
C LEU A 167 0.90 -23.59 -10.18
N LYS A 168 -0.14 -23.67 -11.01
CA LYS A 168 -0.01 -24.17 -12.39
C LYS A 168 0.59 -23.14 -13.34
N GLU A 169 0.60 -21.87 -12.95
CA GLU A 169 1.08 -20.79 -13.79
C GLU A 169 2.62 -20.77 -13.81
N PRO A 170 3.24 -20.81 -15.00
CA PRO A 170 4.69 -20.97 -15.12
C PRO A 170 5.50 -19.75 -14.65
N ASP A 171 4.86 -18.59 -14.52
CA ASP A 171 5.48 -17.35 -14.03
C ASP A 171 5.50 -17.25 -12.49
N ILE A 172 4.82 -18.16 -11.78
CA ILE A 172 4.83 -18.24 -10.31
C ILE A 172 5.73 -19.40 -9.90
N ASN A 173 6.95 -19.09 -9.45
CA ASN A 173 7.93 -20.09 -9.01
C ASN A 173 7.90 -20.37 -7.50
N TYR A 174 7.27 -19.49 -6.72
CA TYR A 174 7.14 -19.61 -5.27
C TYR A 174 5.88 -18.87 -4.78
N ILE A 175 5.11 -19.49 -3.89
CA ILE A 175 3.88 -18.94 -3.31
C ILE A 175 3.84 -19.22 -1.80
N SER A 176 3.24 -18.32 -1.01
CA SER A 176 3.04 -18.47 0.45
C SER A 176 1.65 -18.10 0.92
#